data_AF-A0A5C7N295-F1
#
_entry.id   AF-A0A5C7N295-F1
#
_cell.length_a   1.000
_cell.length_b   1.000
_cell.length_c   1.000
_cell.angle_alpha   90.00
_cell.angle_beta   90.00
_cell.angle_gamma   90.00
#
_symmetry.space_group_name_H-M   'P 1'
#
loop_
_entity.id
_entity.type
_entity.pdbx_description
1 polymer ?
#
loop_
_entity_poly.entity_id
_entity_poly.type
_entity_poly.pdbx_seq_one_letter_code
_entity_poly.pdbx_strand_id
1 'polypeptide(L)'
;MTDRRPPKFTAGELNLYTNPTDVSDVSRVLRATGRRVMLVPTMGALHDGHLELVRSAKKVPGAVVVVSIFVNPLQFGAGEDLDAYPRTLDADVELLKGEDVDIVFAPSAAAMYPGGQRTTVMPGPLGAELEGGSRPTHFAGMLTVVLKLLNIVRPDRAFFGEKDYQQLVLVRQMVDDLDLDVRIQAVPIVRENDGLAMSSRNRYLDAEQREQAGALSAALLAGKYSASHGAAAALDAARAVLDEVPAIDVDYLEVRDPWLGPAPASGPARMLVVGRLGTTRLLDNIAIDIGASAGIDGHPNVGPAIGNDGARDGDLAVNHELPWRN
;
A
#
# COMPACT_ATOMS: atom_id res chain seq x y z
N MET A 1 35.84 14.02 -12.52
CA MET A 1 34.62 13.48 -13.12
C MET A 1 35.01 12.16 -13.76
N THR A 2 34.61 11.04 -13.15
CA THR A 2 34.84 9.72 -13.76
C THR A 2 33.96 9.61 -14.99
N ASP A 3 34.56 9.19 -16.10
CA ASP A 3 33.92 9.00 -17.41
C ASP A 3 32.99 7.77 -17.34
N ARG A 4 31.82 7.96 -16.73
CA ARG A 4 30.80 6.92 -16.61
C ARG A 4 29.99 6.90 -17.90
N ARG A 5 29.98 5.76 -18.60
CA ARG A 5 29.10 5.57 -19.75
C ARG A 5 27.64 5.76 -19.33
N PRO A 6 26.82 6.47 -20.12
CA PRO A 6 25.40 6.58 -19.84
C PRO A 6 24.74 5.19 -19.85
N PRO A 7 23.77 4.94 -18.96
CA PRO A 7 23.03 3.68 -18.93
C PRO A 7 22.30 3.44 -20.26
N LYS A 8 22.29 2.19 -20.71
CA LYS A 8 21.53 1.78 -21.90
C LYS A 8 20.08 1.50 -21.49
N PHE A 9 19.13 2.04 -22.24
CA PHE A 9 17.70 1.70 -22.16
C PHE A 9 17.23 1.18 -23.53
N THR A 10 16.61 0.01 -23.57
CA THR A 10 15.92 -0.52 -24.75
C THR A 10 14.42 -0.47 -24.55
N ALA A 11 13.70 0.23 -25.42
CA ALA A 11 12.24 0.32 -25.35
C ALA A 11 11.58 -1.03 -25.72
N GLY A 12 10.53 -1.40 -25.01
CA GLY A 12 9.82 -2.67 -25.21
C GLY A 12 10.53 -3.90 -24.61
N GLU A 13 11.67 -3.69 -23.94
CA GLU A 13 12.38 -4.71 -23.17
C GLU A 13 12.42 -4.30 -21.69
N LEU A 14 12.56 -5.29 -20.81
CA LEU A 14 12.80 -5.03 -19.39
C LEU A 14 14.27 -4.64 -19.16
N ASN A 15 14.48 -3.47 -18.55
CA ASN A 15 15.80 -2.93 -18.26
C ASN A 15 16.09 -3.02 -16.74
N LEU A 16 17.12 -3.77 -16.36
CA LEU A 16 17.52 -3.93 -14.96
C LEU A 16 18.64 -2.95 -14.58
N TYR A 17 18.42 -2.13 -13.56
CA TYR A 17 19.42 -1.26 -12.96
C TYR A 17 19.60 -1.55 -11.48
N THR A 18 20.83 -1.47 -10.99
CA THR A 18 21.16 -1.67 -9.57
C THR A 18 21.72 -0.40 -8.92
N ASN A 19 22.17 0.57 -9.71
CA ASN A 19 22.73 1.82 -9.21
C ASN A 19 21.69 2.94 -9.27
N PRO A 20 21.44 3.66 -8.15
CA PRO A 20 20.51 4.79 -8.12
C PRO A 20 20.72 5.83 -9.22
N THR A 21 21.97 6.12 -9.59
CA THR A 21 22.26 7.12 -10.63
C THR A 21 21.77 6.66 -12.00
N ASP A 22 21.90 5.38 -12.35
CA ASP A 22 21.51 4.88 -13.67
C ASP A 22 20.01 5.02 -13.88
N VAL A 23 19.20 4.52 -12.92
CA VAL A 23 17.74 4.64 -13.02
C VAL A 23 17.28 6.09 -12.97
N SER A 24 17.97 6.97 -12.23
CA SER A 24 17.63 8.40 -12.18
C SER A 24 17.90 9.10 -13.51
N ASP A 25 19.02 8.78 -14.16
CA ASP A 25 19.35 9.34 -15.48
C ASP A 25 18.37 8.84 -16.56
N VAL A 26 18.04 7.56 -16.55
CA VAL A 26 17.06 6.97 -17.48
C VAL A 26 15.68 7.58 -17.26
N SER A 27 15.20 7.63 -16.01
CA SER A 27 13.90 8.23 -15.67
C SER A 27 13.82 9.69 -16.12
N ARG A 28 14.87 10.48 -15.83
CA ARG A 28 14.96 11.89 -16.23
C ARG A 28 14.83 12.07 -17.75
N VAL A 29 15.52 11.24 -18.54
CA VAL A 29 15.44 11.29 -20.00
C VAL A 29 14.04 10.89 -20.48
N LEU A 30 13.46 9.82 -19.94
CA LEU A 30 12.11 9.37 -20.32
C LEU A 30 11.06 10.45 -20.04
N ARG A 31 11.11 11.10 -18.87
CA ARG A 31 10.22 12.23 -18.55
C ARG A 31 10.40 13.40 -19.51
N ALA A 32 11.63 13.73 -19.89
CA ALA A 32 11.90 14.79 -20.86
C ALA A 32 11.32 14.51 -22.26
N THR A 33 11.07 13.24 -22.60
CA THR A 33 10.39 12.84 -23.85
C THR A 33 8.85 12.84 -23.75
N GLY A 34 8.28 13.29 -22.62
CA GLY A 34 6.84 13.34 -22.40
C GLY A 34 6.22 12.02 -21.91
N ARG A 35 7.05 11.02 -21.56
CA ARG A 35 6.57 9.79 -20.91
C ARG A 35 6.27 10.06 -19.45
N ARG A 36 5.27 9.34 -18.92
CA ARG A 36 4.90 9.41 -17.51
C ARG A 36 5.55 8.26 -16.75
N VAL A 37 6.36 8.54 -15.75
CA VAL A 37 7.07 7.51 -14.99
C VAL A 37 6.21 7.07 -13.80
N MET A 38 5.85 5.80 -13.76
CA MET A 38 5.10 5.19 -12.67
C MET A 38 6.06 4.38 -11.80
N LEU A 39 5.92 4.45 -10.48
CA LEU A 39 6.72 3.67 -9.54
C LEU A 39 5.85 2.65 -8.79
N VAL A 40 6.29 1.41 -8.74
CA VAL A 40 5.74 0.36 -7.88
C VAL A 40 6.84 -0.09 -6.90
N PRO A 41 6.88 0.41 -5.66
CA PRO A 41 7.84 -0.03 -4.67
C PRO A 41 7.50 -1.41 -4.11
N THR A 42 8.46 -2.34 -4.15
CA THR A 42 8.30 -3.69 -3.59
C THR A 42 9.57 -4.14 -2.85
N MET A 43 9.45 -5.20 -2.05
CA MET A 43 10.59 -5.91 -1.46
C MET A 43 10.97 -7.18 -2.22
N GLY A 44 10.36 -7.45 -3.39
CA GLY A 44 10.49 -8.71 -4.11
C GLY A 44 9.52 -9.80 -3.63
N ALA A 45 9.82 -11.06 -3.93
CA ALA A 45 8.96 -12.21 -3.65
C ALA A 45 7.54 -11.99 -4.19
N LEU A 46 7.48 -11.63 -5.49
CA LEU A 46 6.28 -11.11 -6.12
C LEU A 46 5.16 -12.15 -6.18
N HIS A 47 3.93 -11.64 -6.22
CA HIS A 47 2.68 -12.41 -6.28
C HIS A 47 1.61 -11.55 -6.95
N ASP A 48 0.42 -12.07 -7.22
CA ASP A 48 -0.62 -11.37 -7.99
C ASP A 48 -1.03 -10.02 -7.40
N GLY A 49 -1.00 -9.87 -6.07
CA GLY A 49 -1.16 -8.55 -5.43
C GLY A 49 -0.17 -7.49 -5.93
N HIS A 50 1.10 -7.84 -6.14
CA HIS A 50 2.10 -6.94 -6.72
C HIS A 50 1.88 -6.72 -8.23
N LEU A 51 1.49 -7.78 -8.95
CA LEU A 51 1.21 -7.68 -10.37
C LEU A 51 0.00 -6.78 -10.65
N GLU A 52 -1.00 -6.73 -9.76
CA GLU A 52 -2.11 -5.78 -9.91
C GLU A 52 -1.66 -4.32 -9.72
N LEU A 53 -0.65 -4.05 -8.89
CA LEU A 53 -0.03 -2.72 -8.83
C LEU A 53 0.59 -2.35 -10.18
N VAL A 54 1.33 -3.29 -10.79
CA VAL A 54 1.95 -3.13 -12.11
C VAL A 54 0.90 -2.89 -13.19
N ARG A 55 -0.13 -3.74 -13.25
CA ARG A 55 -1.25 -3.60 -14.21
C ARG A 55 -1.96 -2.26 -14.03
N SER A 56 -2.18 -1.83 -12.79
CA SER A 56 -2.77 -0.52 -12.48
C SER A 56 -1.87 0.63 -12.94
N ALA A 57 -0.55 0.51 -12.80
CA ALA A 57 0.41 1.48 -13.33
C ALA A 57 0.39 1.55 -14.87
N LYS A 58 0.32 0.40 -15.56
CA LYS A 58 0.25 0.33 -17.04
C LYS A 58 -1.00 0.95 -17.62
N LYS A 59 -2.12 1.01 -16.87
CA LYS A 59 -3.37 1.65 -17.32
C LYS A 59 -3.21 3.17 -17.54
N VAL A 60 -2.15 3.80 -17.01
CA VAL A 60 -1.88 5.23 -17.24
C VAL A 60 -1.31 5.44 -18.65
N PRO A 61 -1.96 6.25 -19.53
CA PRO A 61 -1.48 6.37 -20.91
C PRO A 61 -0.03 6.88 -21.02
N GLY A 62 0.80 6.26 -21.86
CA GLY A 62 2.21 6.65 -21.98
C GLY A 62 3.07 6.37 -20.73
N ALA A 63 2.59 5.52 -19.82
CA ALA A 63 3.35 5.05 -18.66
C ALA A 63 4.66 4.38 -19.08
N VAL A 64 5.72 4.66 -18.33
CA VAL A 64 6.90 3.81 -18.17
C VAL A 64 6.82 3.29 -16.74
N VAL A 65 6.76 1.99 -16.55
CA VAL A 65 6.65 1.38 -15.22
C VAL A 65 8.02 1.02 -14.69
N VAL A 66 8.35 1.59 -13.53
CA VAL A 66 9.53 1.25 -12.73
C VAL A 66 9.05 0.42 -11.55
N VAL A 67 9.52 -0.82 -11.44
CA VAL A 67 9.31 -1.64 -10.24
C VAL A 67 10.63 -1.66 -9.46
N SER A 68 10.61 -1.20 -8.20
CA SER A 68 11.78 -1.36 -7.35
C SER A 68 11.67 -2.63 -6.54
N ILE A 69 12.76 -3.40 -6.46
CA ILE A 69 12.88 -4.59 -5.62
C ILE A 69 14.00 -4.33 -4.62
N PHE A 70 13.63 -4.02 -3.38
CA PHE A 70 14.62 -3.74 -2.35
C PHE A 70 14.13 -4.13 -0.97
N VAL A 71 14.74 -5.16 -0.39
CA VAL A 71 14.55 -5.52 1.02
C VAL A 71 15.32 -4.50 1.87
N ASN A 72 14.62 -3.51 2.40
CA ASN A 72 15.20 -2.41 3.16
C ASN A 72 15.59 -2.86 4.57
N PRO A 73 16.87 -2.85 4.98
CA PRO A 73 17.26 -3.23 6.33
C PRO A 73 16.69 -2.31 7.42
N LEU A 74 16.42 -1.03 7.11
CA LEU A 74 16.01 -0.04 8.12
C LEU A 74 14.60 -0.25 8.67
N GLN A 75 13.76 -1.00 7.96
CA GLN A 75 12.39 -1.27 8.39
C GLN A 75 12.25 -2.60 9.13
N PHE A 76 13.37 -3.28 9.42
CA PHE A 76 13.42 -4.49 10.23
C PHE A 76 14.08 -4.18 11.58
N GLY A 77 13.40 -4.56 12.66
CA GLY A 77 13.93 -4.50 14.02
C GLY A 77 14.93 -5.62 14.33
N ALA A 78 15.62 -5.52 15.47
CA ALA A 78 16.47 -6.61 15.95
C ALA A 78 15.61 -7.85 16.27
N GLY A 79 15.94 -8.98 15.66
CA GLY A 79 15.16 -10.23 15.77
C GLY A 79 13.96 -10.32 14.82
N GLU A 80 13.71 -9.30 13.99
CA GLU A 80 12.78 -9.44 12.87
C GLU A 80 13.45 -10.16 11.69
N ASP A 81 12.60 -10.72 10.83
CA ASP A 81 13.01 -11.69 9.83
C ASP A 81 13.62 -11.08 8.55
N LEU A 82 14.64 -10.23 8.70
CA LEU A 82 15.38 -9.67 7.58
C LEU A 82 16.13 -10.75 6.79
N ASP A 83 16.68 -11.73 7.51
CA ASP A 83 17.54 -12.76 6.93
C ASP A 83 16.75 -13.89 6.26
N ALA A 84 15.55 -14.24 6.75
CA ALA A 84 14.69 -15.21 6.07
C ALA A 84 13.67 -14.57 5.10
N TYR A 85 13.67 -13.24 4.92
CA TYR A 85 12.86 -12.62 3.87
C TYR A 85 13.24 -13.20 2.50
N PRO A 86 12.30 -13.75 1.70
CA PRO A 86 12.63 -14.42 0.46
C PRO A 86 13.31 -13.47 -0.55
N ARG A 87 14.44 -13.90 -1.10
CA ARG A 87 15.17 -13.15 -2.15
C ARG A 87 15.13 -13.95 -3.44
N THR A 88 14.21 -13.60 -4.32
CA THR A 88 13.89 -14.36 -5.55
C THR A 88 14.03 -13.49 -6.79
N LEU A 89 15.06 -12.63 -6.85
CA LEU A 89 15.19 -11.59 -7.88
C LEU A 89 15.04 -12.13 -9.31
N ASP A 90 15.65 -13.27 -9.64
CA ASP A 90 15.54 -13.84 -10.99
C ASP A 90 14.10 -14.22 -11.33
N ALA A 91 13.39 -14.89 -10.40
CA ALA A 91 11.99 -15.25 -10.59
C ALA A 91 11.08 -14.02 -10.64
N ASP A 92 11.36 -13.01 -9.79
CA ASP A 92 10.63 -11.75 -9.78
C ASP A 92 10.81 -11.02 -11.12
N VAL A 93 12.03 -10.97 -11.68
CA VAL A 93 12.31 -10.35 -12.98
C VAL A 93 11.58 -11.08 -14.11
N GLU A 94 11.51 -12.41 -14.11
CA GLU A 94 10.75 -13.16 -15.12
C GLU A 94 9.25 -12.86 -15.05
N LEU A 95 8.67 -12.75 -13.84
CA LEU A 95 7.27 -12.32 -13.69
C LEU A 95 7.04 -10.91 -14.25
N LEU A 96 7.95 -9.98 -13.98
CA LEU A 96 7.87 -8.60 -14.48
C LEU A 96 8.08 -8.49 -15.99
N LYS A 97 8.88 -9.38 -16.59
CA LYS A 97 8.96 -9.51 -18.06
C LYS A 97 7.62 -9.93 -18.65
N GLY A 98 6.93 -10.90 -18.02
CA GLY A 98 5.59 -11.34 -18.45
C GLY A 98 4.51 -10.25 -18.35
N GLU A 99 4.73 -9.24 -17.51
CA GLU A 99 3.87 -8.05 -17.39
C GLU A 99 4.37 -6.85 -18.22
N ASP A 100 5.32 -7.03 -19.14
CA ASP A 100 5.96 -5.96 -19.95
C ASP A 100 6.43 -4.74 -19.14
N VAL A 101 7.06 -4.96 -17.98
CA VAL A 101 7.63 -3.86 -17.20
C VAL A 101 8.86 -3.28 -17.90
N ASP A 102 8.91 -1.95 -18.03
CA ASP A 102 10.00 -1.25 -18.70
C ASP A 102 11.31 -1.30 -17.90
N ILE A 103 11.23 -1.13 -16.57
CA ILE A 103 12.39 -0.95 -15.70
C ILE A 103 12.24 -1.71 -14.38
N VAL A 104 13.27 -2.48 -14.02
CA VAL A 104 13.48 -3.00 -12.67
C VAL A 104 14.62 -2.27 -12.01
N PHE A 105 14.38 -1.72 -10.83
CA PHE A 105 15.42 -1.13 -9.99
C PHE A 105 15.67 -2.01 -8.77
N ALA A 106 16.78 -2.75 -8.77
CA ALA A 106 17.15 -3.71 -7.72
C ALA A 106 18.48 -3.32 -7.05
N PRO A 107 18.51 -2.27 -6.21
CA PRO A 107 19.74 -1.81 -5.59
C PRO A 107 20.20 -2.72 -4.45
N SER A 108 21.50 -2.69 -4.15
CA SER A 108 22.03 -3.25 -2.91
C SER A 108 21.84 -2.26 -1.74
N ALA A 109 21.91 -2.77 -0.50
CA ALA A 109 21.88 -1.91 0.69
C ALA A 109 23.04 -0.89 0.69
N ALA A 110 24.23 -1.28 0.20
CA ALA A 110 25.37 -0.37 0.07
C ALA A 110 25.12 0.75 -0.96
N ALA A 111 24.38 0.46 -2.04
CA ALA A 111 24.00 1.47 -3.03
C ALA A 111 22.93 2.43 -2.48
N MET A 112 21.98 1.93 -1.68
CA MET A 112 20.96 2.77 -1.04
C MET A 112 21.51 3.56 0.13
N TYR A 113 22.44 3.00 0.91
CA TYR A 113 22.95 3.56 2.16
C TYR A 113 24.50 3.57 2.19
N PRO A 114 25.17 4.28 1.27
CA PRO A 114 26.64 4.28 1.18
C PRO A 114 27.34 4.86 2.41
N GLY A 115 26.64 5.71 3.18
CA GLY A 115 27.11 6.23 4.47
C GLY A 115 26.44 5.60 5.69
N GLY A 116 25.79 4.44 5.52
CA GLY A 116 24.95 3.82 6.55
C GLY A 116 23.66 4.60 6.84
N GLN A 117 23.02 4.27 7.97
CA GLN A 117 21.85 5.00 8.47
C GLN A 117 22.31 6.33 9.08
N ARG A 118 21.95 7.45 8.45
CA ARG A 118 22.32 8.79 8.91
C ARG A 118 21.12 9.73 8.94
N THR A 119 20.75 10.30 7.80
CA THR A 119 19.54 11.11 7.67
C THR A 119 18.35 10.17 7.45
N THR A 120 17.29 10.34 8.24
CA THR A 120 16.08 9.51 8.18
C THR A 120 14.84 10.38 8.26
N VAL A 121 13.70 9.84 7.85
CA VAL A 121 12.38 10.45 8.00
C VAL A 121 11.83 10.07 9.37
N MET A 122 11.40 11.06 10.14
CA MET A 122 10.63 10.84 11.37
C MET A 122 9.15 10.84 11.02
N PRO A 123 8.41 9.72 11.20
CA PRO A 123 6.97 9.71 11.00
C PRO A 123 6.25 10.62 12.00
N GLY A 124 5.04 11.06 11.64
CA GLY A 124 4.12 11.68 12.61
C GLY A 124 3.62 10.68 13.67
N PRO A 125 2.74 11.13 14.59
CA PRO A 125 2.26 10.31 15.72
C PRO A 125 1.65 8.96 15.31
N LEU A 126 0.95 8.90 14.17
CA LEU A 126 0.38 7.66 13.62
C LEU A 126 1.43 6.55 13.43
N GLY A 127 2.70 6.90 13.25
CA GLY A 127 3.80 5.94 13.13
C GLY A 127 4.08 5.16 14.43
N ALA A 128 3.55 5.58 15.57
CA ALA A 128 3.68 4.90 16.87
C ALA A 128 2.42 4.10 17.26
N GLU A 129 1.33 4.18 16.48
CA GLU A 129 0.08 3.46 16.72
C GLU A 129 0.01 2.17 15.91
N LEU A 130 -0.97 1.30 16.21
CA LEU A 130 -1.27 0.08 15.44
C LEU A 130 0.00 -0.77 15.20
N GLU A 131 0.43 -0.97 13.95
CA GLU A 131 1.66 -1.70 13.62
C GLU A 131 2.89 -1.09 14.28
N GLY A 132 2.94 0.24 14.37
CA GLY A 132 4.01 1.01 15.00
C GLY A 132 4.16 0.74 16.50
N GLY A 133 3.07 0.38 17.19
CA GLY A 133 3.13 -0.01 18.59
C GLY A 133 3.93 -1.28 18.81
N SER A 134 3.79 -2.26 17.89
CA SER A 134 4.56 -3.51 17.92
C SER A 134 5.96 -3.37 17.29
N ARG A 135 6.16 -2.39 16.39
CA ARG A 135 7.37 -2.22 15.60
C ARG A 135 7.77 -0.72 15.55
N PRO A 136 8.29 -0.15 16.66
CA PRO A 136 8.39 1.30 16.87
C PRO A 136 9.31 2.05 15.89
N THR A 137 10.23 1.36 15.22
CA THR A 137 11.13 1.97 14.23
C THR A 137 10.75 1.63 12.79
N HIS A 138 9.75 0.76 12.58
CA HIS A 138 9.41 0.22 11.27
C HIS A 138 9.07 1.30 10.25
N PHE A 139 8.15 2.21 10.62
CA PHE A 139 7.68 3.24 9.70
C PHE A 139 8.71 4.33 9.42
N ALA A 140 9.62 4.62 10.35
CA ALA A 140 10.74 5.54 10.07
C ALA A 140 11.66 4.96 8.99
N GLY A 141 11.99 3.66 9.09
CA GLY A 141 12.75 2.95 8.07
C GLY A 141 12.03 2.88 6.72
N MET A 142 10.73 2.57 6.73
CA MET A 142 9.86 2.50 5.56
C MET A 142 9.75 3.86 4.85
N LEU A 143 9.39 4.93 5.55
CA LEU A 143 9.27 6.27 4.95
C LEU A 143 10.63 6.77 4.42
N THR A 144 11.73 6.48 5.12
CA THR A 144 13.07 6.82 4.65
C THR A 144 13.37 6.16 3.29
N VAL A 145 13.06 4.87 3.12
CA VAL A 145 13.32 4.20 1.84
C VAL A 145 12.37 4.67 0.74
N VAL A 146 11.09 4.88 1.06
CA VAL A 146 10.11 5.40 0.09
C VAL A 146 10.52 6.79 -0.39
N LEU A 147 10.90 7.70 0.50
CA LEU A 147 11.39 9.04 0.13
C LEU A 147 12.62 8.95 -0.79
N LYS A 148 13.55 8.04 -0.51
CA LYS A 148 14.71 7.82 -1.38
C LYS A 148 14.30 7.34 -2.77
N LEU A 149 13.40 6.37 -2.86
CA LEU A 149 12.90 5.85 -4.13
C LEU A 149 12.18 6.93 -4.94
N LEU A 150 11.32 7.73 -4.30
CA LEU A 150 10.65 8.87 -4.92
C LEU A 150 11.64 9.91 -5.46
N ASN A 151 12.72 10.21 -4.73
CA ASN A 151 13.75 11.14 -5.19
C ASN A 151 14.66 10.57 -6.29
N ILE A 152 14.95 9.27 -6.25
CA ILE A 152 15.78 8.60 -7.26
C ILE A 152 15.00 8.52 -8.58
N VAL A 153 13.78 8.01 -8.53
CA VAL A 153 12.95 7.70 -9.70
C VAL A 153 12.19 8.92 -10.20
N ARG A 154 11.78 9.85 -9.32
CA ARG A 154 10.95 11.03 -9.64
C ARG A 154 9.70 10.68 -10.47
N PRO A 155 8.85 9.75 -9.99
CA PRO A 155 7.67 9.32 -10.72
C PRO A 155 6.57 10.37 -10.68
N ASP A 156 5.69 10.38 -11.68
CA ASP A 156 4.47 11.19 -11.65
C ASP A 156 3.41 10.54 -10.73
N ARG A 157 3.42 9.21 -10.61
CA ARG A 157 2.58 8.44 -9.67
C ARG A 157 3.33 7.27 -9.05
N ALA A 158 3.06 7.00 -7.77
CA ALA A 158 3.54 5.81 -7.08
C ALA A 158 2.38 4.95 -6.57
N PHE A 159 2.47 3.64 -6.75
CA PHE A 159 1.37 2.69 -6.49
C PHE A 159 1.65 1.87 -5.25
N PHE A 160 0.68 1.83 -4.34
CA PHE A 160 0.74 1.09 -3.08
C PHE A 160 -0.56 0.31 -2.89
N GLY A 161 -0.44 -0.93 -2.39
CA GLY A 161 -1.60 -1.76 -2.09
C GLY A 161 -2.32 -1.28 -0.83
N GLU A 162 -3.65 -1.33 -0.83
CA GLU A 162 -4.47 -0.97 0.34
C GLU A 162 -4.36 -1.95 1.51
N LYS A 163 -3.74 -3.11 1.31
CA LYS A 163 -3.58 -4.12 2.35
C LYS A 163 -2.78 -3.57 3.53
N ASP A 164 -1.64 -2.94 3.26
CA ASP A 164 -0.84 -2.23 4.26
C ASP A 164 -1.37 -0.79 4.44
N TYR A 165 -2.62 -0.65 4.88
CA TYR A 165 -3.34 0.64 4.85
C TYR A 165 -2.66 1.72 5.70
N GLN A 166 -2.09 1.38 6.86
CA GLN A 166 -1.33 2.32 7.68
C GLN A 166 -0.07 2.83 6.97
N GLN A 167 0.64 1.95 6.25
CA GLN A 167 1.77 2.37 5.41
C GLN A 167 1.30 3.35 4.32
N LEU A 168 0.21 3.03 3.62
CA LEU A 168 -0.36 3.89 2.58
C LEU A 168 -0.69 5.29 3.13
N VAL A 169 -1.34 5.37 4.29
CA VAL A 169 -1.70 6.64 4.94
C VAL A 169 -0.45 7.42 5.35
N LEU A 170 0.56 6.76 5.95
CA LEU A 170 1.82 7.41 6.33
C LEU A 170 2.60 7.90 5.11
N VAL A 171 2.58 7.18 3.99
CA VAL A 171 3.20 7.64 2.73
C VAL A 171 2.48 8.87 2.18
N ARG A 172 1.14 8.91 2.25
CA ARG A 172 0.36 10.11 1.87
C ARG A 172 0.72 11.30 2.76
N GLN A 173 0.73 11.12 4.08
CA GLN A 173 1.16 12.16 5.03
C GLN A 173 2.56 12.68 4.69
N MET A 174 3.53 11.80 4.46
CA MET A 174 4.89 12.21 4.08
C MET A 174 4.94 12.99 2.77
N VAL A 175 4.13 12.62 1.77
CA VAL A 175 4.05 13.33 0.49
C VAL A 175 3.47 14.72 0.65
N ASP A 176 2.40 14.85 1.43
CA ASP A 176 1.73 16.12 1.70
C ASP A 176 2.61 17.03 2.59
N ASP A 177 3.17 16.49 3.67
CA ASP A 177 3.97 17.23 4.67
C ASP A 177 5.32 17.74 4.12
N LEU A 178 5.88 17.07 3.11
CA LEU A 178 7.17 17.40 2.51
C LEU A 178 7.05 17.98 1.09
N ASP A 179 5.84 18.38 0.68
CA ASP A 179 5.55 19.01 -0.62
C ASP A 179 6.09 18.20 -1.82
N LEU A 180 5.95 16.87 -1.78
CA LEU A 180 6.49 16.01 -2.84
C LEU A 180 5.58 16.03 -4.07
N ASP A 181 6.14 16.38 -5.22
CA ASP A 181 5.44 16.37 -6.52
C ASP A 181 5.27 14.95 -7.08
N VAL A 182 4.45 14.14 -6.41
CA VAL A 182 4.07 12.78 -6.80
C VAL A 182 2.66 12.46 -6.33
N ARG A 183 1.87 11.77 -7.15
CA ARG A 183 0.54 11.28 -6.72
C ARG A 183 0.62 9.86 -6.19
N ILE A 184 0.08 9.62 -4.99
CA ILE A 184 0.01 8.28 -4.40
C ILE A 184 -1.30 7.59 -4.81
N GLN A 185 -1.17 6.54 -5.62
CA GLN A 185 -2.28 5.72 -6.08
C GLN A 185 -2.45 4.50 -5.17
N ALA A 186 -3.60 4.42 -4.50
CA ALA A 186 -4.02 3.22 -3.81
C ALA A 186 -4.55 2.19 -4.81
N VAL A 187 -4.23 0.93 -4.59
CA VAL A 187 -4.75 -0.21 -5.37
C VAL A 187 -5.47 -1.18 -4.43
N PRO A 188 -6.71 -1.57 -4.73
CA PRO A 188 -7.49 -2.48 -3.90
C PRO A 188 -6.76 -3.78 -3.57
N ILE A 189 -7.11 -4.37 -2.43
CA ILE A 189 -6.53 -5.62 -1.95
C ILE A 189 -6.90 -6.76 -2.91
N VAL A 190 -5.89 -7.43 -3.49
CA VAL A 190 -6.10 -8.70 -4.19
C VAL A 190 -6.27 -9.79 -3.15
N ARG A 191 -7.32 -10.60 -3.31
CA ARG A 191 -7.70 -11.67 -2.40
C ARG A 191 -7.63 -13.02 -3.11
N GLU A 192 -7.34 -14.06 -2.35
CA GLU A 192 -7.54 -15.44 -2.78
C GLU A 192 -9.04 -15.74 -2.93
N ASN A 193 -9.40 -16.88 -3.53
CA ASN A 193 -10.80 -17.20 -3.87
C ASN A 193 -11.74 -17.26 -2.64
N ASP A 194 -11.18 -17.54 -1.47
CA ASP A 194 -11.89 -17.60 -0.18
C ASP A 194 -11.89 -16.26 0.58
N GLY A 195 -11.34 -15.20 -0.02
CA GLY A 195 -11.32 -13.86 0.55
C GLY A 195 -10.06 -13.50 1.33
N LEU A 196 -9.15 -14.45 1.60
CA LEU A 196 -7.89 -14.13 2.30
C LEU A 196 -7.07 -13.11 1.50
N ALA A 197 -6.64 -12.02 2.13
CA ALA A 197 -5.77 -11.05 1.50
C ALA A 197 -4.43 -11.69 1.08
N MET A 198 -4.03 -11.52 -0.18
CA MET A 198 -2.79 -12.12 -0.67
C MET A 198 -1.57 -11.55 0.07
N SER A 199 -0.65 -12.45 0.45
CA SER A 199 0.55 -12.11 1.19
C SER A 199 1.67 -13.07 0.85
N SER A 200 2.91 -12.58 0.74
CA SER A 200 4.08 -13.47 0.73
C SER A 200 4.14 -14.36 1.98
N ARG A 201 3.63 -13.87 3.13
CA ARG A 201 3.56 -14.61 4.40
C ARG A 201 2.52 -15.72 4.45
N ASN A 202 1.55 -15.79 3.52
CA ASN A 202 0.54 -16.86 3.53
C ASN A 202 1.19 -18.24 3.35
N ARG A 203 2.38 -18.32 2.73
CA ARG A 203 3.16 -19.54 2.56
C ARG A 203 3.69 -20.15 3.87
N TYR A 204 3.66 -19.39 4.97
CA TYR A 204 4.13 -19.85 6.29
C TYR A 204 3.03 -20.54 7.09
N LEU A 205 1.78 -20.41 6.65
CA LEU A 205 0.66 -21.09 7.26
C LEU A 205 0.67 -22.56 6.84
N ASP A 206 0.49 -23.45 7.80
CA ASP A 206 0.12 -24.83 7.48
C ASP A 206 -1.32 -24.89 6.93
N ALA A 207 -1.78 -26.08 6.52
CA ALA A 207 -3.09 -26.24 5.91
C ALA A 207 -4.26 -25.81 6.83
N GLU A 208 -4.16 -26.10 8.13
CA GLU A 208 -5.20 -25.76 9.11
C GLU A 208 -5.21 -24.26 9.39
N GLN A 209 -4.03 -23.68 9.62
CA GLN A 209 -3.86 -22.23 9.80
C GLN A 209 -4.32 -21.46 8.56
N ARG A 210 -4.05 -21.97 7.35
CA ARG A 210 -4.48 -21.34 6.10
C ARG A 210 -6.00 -21.30 5.99
N GLU A 211 -6.68 -22.40 6.34
CA GLU A 211 -8.15 -22.43 6.36
C GLU A 211 -8.70 -21.43 7.39
N GLN A 212 -8.16 -21.44 8.61
CA GLN A 212 -8.57 -20.54 9.70
C GLN A 212 -8.34 -19.07 9.37
N ALA A 213 -7.30 -18.73 8.61
CA ALA A 213 -6.98 -17.35 8.21
C ALA A 213 -8.12 -16.66 7.43
N GLY A 214 -9.00 -17.43 6.77
CA GLY A 214 -10.19 -16.89 6.09
C GLY A 214 -11.10 -16.09 7.01
N ALA A 215 -11.12 -16.38 8.31
CA ALA A 215 -11.95 -15.71 9.31
C ALA A 215 -11.62 -14.21 9.46
N LEU A 216 -10.39 -13.76 9.16
CA LEU A 216 -10.05 -12.34 9.15
C LEU A 216 -10.88 -11.57 8.13
N SER A 217 -10.96 -12.09 6.91
CA SER A 217 -11.73 -11.47 5.83
C SER A 217 -13.24 -11.56 6.09
N ALA A 218 -13.71 -12.68 6.65
CA ALA A 218 -15.11 -12.88 7.02
C ALA A 218 -15.54 -11.92 8.14
N ALA A 219 -14.69 -11.70 9.14
CA ALA A 219 -14.93 -10.75 10.22
C ALA A 219 -15.07 -9.32 9.70
N LEU A 220 -14.16 -8.89 8.81
CA LEU A 220 -14.23 -7.58 8.17
C LEU A 220 -15.52 -7.40 7.36
N LEU A 221 -15.97 -8.42 6.65
CA LEU A 221 -17.25 -8.39 5.93
C LEU A 221 -18.44 -8.29 6.88
N ALA A 222 -18.47 -9.08 7.95
CA ALA A 222 -19.52 -9.01 8.98
C ALA A 222 -19.59 -7.61 9.62
N GLY A 223 -18.43 -7.03 9.93
CA GLY A 223 -18.33 -5.66 10.42
C GLY A 223 -18.81 -4.64 9.40
N LYS A 224 -18.40 -4.76 8.13
CA LYS A 224 -18.87 -3.89 7.03
C LYS A 224 -20.39 -3.90 6.90
N TYR A 225 -21.02 -5.07 6.91
CA TYR A 225 -22.48 -5.18 6.77
C TYR A 225 -23.24 -4.71 8.02
N SER A 226 -22.60 -4.67 9.18
CA SER A 226 -23.18 -4.18 10.43
C SER A 226 -22.95 -2.68 10.65
N ALA A 227 -22.10 -2.03 9.84
CA ALA A 227 -21.72 -0.63 9.99
C ALA A 227 -22.88 0.38 9.88
N SER A 228 -23.99 -0.01 9.23
CA SER A 228 -25.22 0.80 9.21
C SER A 228 -25.80 1.06 10.60
N HIS A 229 -25.46 0.23 11.59
CA HIS A 229 -25.90 0.35 12.98
C HIS A 229 -24.85 1.05 13.87
N GLY A 230 -23.77 1.58 13.29
CA GLY A 230 -22.71 2.28 14.02
C GLY A 230 -21.40 1.47 14.12
N ALA A 231 -20.33 2.15 14.52
CA ALA A 231 -19.00 1.54 14.66
C ALA A 231 -18.97 0.41 15.70
N ALA A 232 -19.69 0.56 16.81
CA ALA A 232 -19.75 -0.47 17.86
C ALA A 232 -20.36 -1.77 17.33
N ALA A 233 -21.50 -1.69 16.63
CA ALA A 233 -22.13 -2.86 16.00
C ALA A 233 -21.23 -3.51 14.94
N ALA A 234 -20.48 -2.70 14.18
CA ALA A 234 -19.48 -3.21 13.24
C ALA A 234 -18.37 -4.01 13.95
N LEU A 235 -17.83 -3.47 15.05
CA LEU A 235 -16.80 -4.13 15.86
C LEU A 235 -17.32 -5.41 16.50
N ASP A 236 -18.52 -5.39 17.07
CA ASP A 236 -19.13 -6.56 17.72
C ASP A 236 -19.36 -7.70 16.72
N ALA A 237 -19.87 -7.38 15.52
CA ALA A 237 -20.09 -8.38 14.47
C ALA A 237 -18.77 -8.99 13.97
N ALA A 238 -17.74 -8.18 13.76
CA ALA A 238 -16.42 -8.67 13.38
C ALA A 238 -15.78 -9.51 14.49
N ARG A 239 -15.90 -9.08 15.76
CA ARG A 239 -15.40 -9.81 16.93
C ARG A 239 -16.07 -11.18 17.06
N ALA A 240 -17.39 -11.26 16.91
CA ALA A 240 -18.12 -12.52 16.98
C ALA A 240 -17.60 -13.57 15.98
N VAL A 241 -17.24 -13.16 14.76
CA VAL A 241 -16.65 -14.07 13.76
C VAL A 241 -15.26 -14.54 14.17
N LEU A 242 -14.43 -13.65 14.74
CA LEU A 242 -13.09 -14.00 15.19
C LEU A 242 -13.11 -14.95 16.40
N ASP A 243 -14.07 -14.77 17.32
CA ASP A 243 -14.19 -15.57 18.53
C ASP A 243 -14.57 -17.04 18.25
N GLU A 244 -15.18 -17.33 17.09
CA GLU A 244 -15.43 -18.70 16.61
C GLU A 244 -14.16 -19.44 16.15
N VAL A 245 -13.04 -18.71 15.97
CA VAL A 245 -11.74 -19.26 15.57
C VAL A 245 -10.69 -18.93 16.62
N PRO A 246 -10.69 -19.63 17.79
CA PRO A 246 -9.83 -19.29 18.93
C PRO A 246 -8.33 -19.47 18.66
N ALA A 247 -7.95 -20.09 17.54
CA ALA A 247 -6.57 -20.19 17.10
C ALA A 247 -5.98 -18.84 16.63
N ILE A 248 -6.83 -17.86 16.30
CA ILE A 248 -6.40 -16.51 15.92
C ILE A 248 -6.19 -15.67 17.18
N ASP A 249 -4.93 -15.41 17.52
CA ASP A 249 -4.56 -14.43 18.55
C ASP A 249 -4.70 -13.02 17.96
N VAL A 250 -5.80 -12.33 18.26
CA VAL A 250 -6.10 -11.00 17.70
C VAL A 250 -5.29 -9.92 18.42
N ASP A 251 -4.38 -9.29 17.69
CA ASP A 251 -3.59 -8.16 18.18
C ASP A 251 -4.45 -6.91 18.33
N TYR A 252 -5.20 -6.56 17.28
CA TYR A 252 -6.18 -5.47 17.32
C TYR A 252 -7.26 -5.67 16.27
N LEU A 253 -8.42 -5.07 16.56
CA LEU A 253 -9.54 -4.88 15.65
C LEU A 253 -10.08 -3.48 15.92
N GLU A 254 -9.91 -2.57 14.96
CA GLU A 254 -10.22 -1.15 15.15
C GLU A 254 -11.00 -0.57 13.97
N VAL A 255 -11.86 0.41 14.27
CA VAL A 255 -12.48 1.29 13.28
C VAL A 255 -11.87 2.68 13.42
N ARG A 256 -11.45 3.26 12.31
CA ARG A 256 -10.82 4.58 12.22
C ARG A 256 -11.42 5.38 11.06
N ASP A 257 -11.16 6.68 11.01
CA ASP A 257 -11.43 7.44 9.79
C ASP A 257 -10.49 7.00 8.61
N PRO A 258 -10.71 7.47 7.37
CA PRO A 258 -9.88 7.09 6.23
C PRO A 258 -8.39 7.50 6.34
N TRP A 259 -8.05 8.44 7.23
CA TRP A 259 -6.70 8.91 7.54
C TRP A 259 -6.15 8.33 8.86
N LEU A 260 -6.83 7.32 9.40
CA LEU A 260 -6.52 6.62 10.64
C LEU A 260 -6.59 7.48 11.92
N GLY A 261 -7.30 8.61 11.85
CA GLY A 261 -7.76 9.34 13.02
C GLY A 261 -8.94 8.65 13.73
N PRO A 262 -9.50 9.27 14.78
CA PRO A 262 -10.65 8.75 15.50
C PRO A 262 -11.82 8.41 14.57
N ALA A 263 -12.54 7.32 14.85
CA ALA A 263 -13.70 6.93 14.05
C ALA A 263 -14.75 8.06 14.01
N PRO A 264 -15.32 8.39 12.84
CA PRO A 264 -16.40 9.35 12.75
C PRO A 264 -17.70 8.76 13.33
N ALA A 265 -18.62 9.63 13.76
CA ALA A 265 -19.94 9.20 14.20
C ALA A 265 -20.79 8.60 13.07
N SER A 266 -20.55 9.04 11.83
CA SER A 266 -21.22 8.58 10.61
C SER A 266 -20.35 8.86 9.39
N GLY A 267 -20.52 8.09 8.32
CA GLY A 267 -19.82 8.26 7.05
C GLY A 267 -18.64 7.31 6.85
N PRO A 268 -17.78 7.59 5.86
CA PRO A 268 -16.69 6.70 5.47
C PRO A 268 -15.70 6.46 6.61
N ALA A 269 -15.34 5.19 6.81
CA ALA A 269 -14.36 4.74 7.78
C ALA A 269 -13.59 3.54 7.25
N ARG A 270 -12.55 3.13 7.98
CA ARG A 270 -11.77 1.93 7.71
C ARG A 270 -11.79 1.02 8.94
N MET A 271 -12.12 -0.24 8.73
CA MET A 271 -11.95 -1.28 9.74
C MET A 271 -10.64 -2.03 9.46
N LEU A 272 -9.80 -2.18 10.46
CA LEU A 272 -8.49 -2.84 10.37
C LEU A 272 -8.43 -3.98 11.38
N VAL A 273 -7.83 -5.10 10.98
CA VAL A 273 -7.63 -6.26 11.84
C VAL A 273 -6.21 -6.81 11.67
N VAL A 274 -5.62 -7.21 12.79
CA VAL A 274 -4.41 -8.02 12.81
C VAL A 274 -4.60 -9.18 13.77
N GLY A 275 -4.26 -10.37 13.31
CA GLY A 275 -4.20 -11.57 14.15
C GLY A 275 -2.97 -12.42 13.84
N ARG A 276 -2.60 -13.28 14.79
CA ARG A 276 -1.55 -14.28 14.63
C ARG A 276 -2.14 -15.67 14.58
N LEU A 277 -1.65 -16.47 13.65
CA LEU A 277 -1.89 -17.91 13.56
C LEU A 277 -0.54 -18.61 13.68
N GLY A 278 -0.36 -19.34 14.78
CA GLY A 278 0.96 -19.84 15.17
C GLY A 278 1.95 -18.68 15.33
N THR A 279 3.00 -18.66 14.51
CA THR A 279 4.01 -17.58 14.48
C THR A 279 3.76 -16.55 13.39
N THR A 280 2.75 -16.77 12.53
CA THR A 280 2.50 -15.92 11.36
C THR A 280 1.51 -14.81 11.71
N ARG A 281 1.99 -13.57 11.63
CA ARG A 281 1.16 -12.36 11.83
C ARG A 281 0.56 -11.90 10.50
N LEU A 282 -0.77 -11.84 10.45
CA LEU A 282 -1.57 -11.48 9.29
C LEU A 282 -2.29 -10.16 9.54
N LEU A 283 -2.43 -9.35 8.48
CA LEU A 283 -3.13 -8.08 8.53
C LEU A 283 -4.11 -7.99 7.36
N ASP A 284 -5.25 -7.37 7.62
CA ASP A 284 -6.29 -7.11 6.63
C ASP A 284 -7.10 -5.86 7.05
N ASN A 285 -7.80 -5.26 6.09
CA ASN A 285 -8.68 -4.12 6.35
C ASN A 285 -9.75 -3.98 5.26
N ILE A 286 -10.81 -3.22 5.56
CA ILE A 286 -11.89 -2.95 4.62
C ILE A 286 -12.46 -1.54 4.80
N ALA A 287 -12.91 -0.93 3.71
CA ALA A 287 -13.75 0.27 3.77
C ALA A 287 -15.14 -0.08 4.33
N ILE A 288 -15.62 0.73 5.26
CA ILE A 288 -16.98 0.67 5.80
C ILE A 288 -17.62 2.06 5.74
N ASP A 289 -18.95 2.10 5.80
CA ASP A 289 -19.72 3.35 5.87
C ASP A 289 -20.63 3.30 7.10
N ILE A 290 -20.36 4.17 8.06
CA ILE A 290 -21.03 4.17 9.37
C ILE A 290 -22.36 4.91 9.26
N GLY A 291 -23.46 4.25 9.62
CA GLY A 291 -24.79 4.86 9.66
C GLY A 291 -25.47 5.04 8.30
N ALA A 292 -24.80 4.73 7.19
CA ALA A 292 -25.48 4.58 5.91
C ALA A 292 -26.27 3.26 5.90
N SER A 293 -27.57 3.29 5.58
CA SER A 293 -28.25 2.03 5.25
C SER A 293 -27.59 1.51 3.98
N ALA A 294 -27.01 0.31 4.00
CA ALA A 294 -26.66 -0.37 2.77
C ALA A 294 -27.94 -0.43 1.91
N GLY A 295 -27.94 0.22 0.75
CA GLY A 295 -28.98 -0.03 -0.24
C GLY A 295 -29.05 -1.53 -0.54
N ILE A 296 -30.17 -2.01 -1.08
CA ILE A 296 -30.38 -3.42 -1.43
C ILE A 296 -29.29 -3.94 -2.41
N ASP A 297 -28.55 -3.03 -3.05
CA ASP A 297 -27.42 -3.24 -3.96
C ASP A 297 -26.02 -3.01 -3.36
N GLY A 298 -25.91 -2.66 -2.08
CA GLY A 298 -24.63 -2.37 -1.41
C GLY A 298 -24.05 -0.98 -1.71
N HIS A 299 -24.80 -0.09 -2.36
CA HIS A 299 -24.41 1.31 -2.54
C HIS A 299 -25.00 2.21 -1.44
N PRO A 300 -24.27 3.26 -0.99
CA PRO A 300 -24.81 4.21 -0.02
C PRO A 300 -25.97 5.00 -0.63
N ASN A 301 -27.09 5.04 0.09
CA ASN A 301 -28.26 5.82 -0.27
C ASN A 301 -27.92 7.32 -0.19
N VAL A 302 -27.62 7.95 -1.33
CA VAL A 302 -27.57 9.41 -1.41
C VAL A 302 -29.02 9.89 -1.42
N GLY A 303 -29.49 10.48 -0.31
CA GLY A 303 -30.82 11.08 -0.24
C GLY A 303 -31.03 12.13 -1.36
N PRO A 304 -32.27 12.37 -1.79
CA PRO A 304 -32.55 13.20 -2.95
C PRO A 304 -32.01 14.62 -2.72
N ALA A 305 -31.18 15.09 -3.65
CA ALA A 305 -30.69 16.46 -3.69
C ALA A 305 -31.88 17.41 -3.64
N ILE A 306 -32.01 18.15 -2.54
CA ILE A 306 -33.00 19.20 -2.41
C ILE A 306 -32.54 20.33 -3.33
N GLY A 307 -33.31 20.56 -4.40
CA GLY A 307 -33.00 21.54 -5.43
C GLY A 307 -33.12 22.98 -4.95
N ASN A 308 -32.09 23.75 -5.31
CA ASN A 308 -32.13 25.07 -5.91
C ASN A 308 -32.84 26.22 -5.15
N ASP A 309 -32.05 27.20 -4.71
CA ASP A 309 -32.37 28.61 -4.95
C ASP A 309 -31.10 29.47 -5.05
N GLY A 310 -31.16 30.46 -5.95
CA GLY A 310 -30.01 31.04 -6.64
C GLY A 310 -29.05 31.91 -5.83
N ALA A 311 -27.77 31.82 -6.19
CA ALA A 311 -26.86 32.96 -6.23
C ALA A 311 -25.74 32.67 -7.24
N ARG A 312 -25.58 33.56 -8.22
CA ARG A 312 -24.42 33.64 -9.09
C ARG A 312 -23.34 34.39 -8.32
N ASP A 313 -22.19 33.76 -8.08
CA ASP A 313 -20.90 34.41 -8.22
C ASP A 313 -19.80 33.36 -8.32
N GLY A 314 -18.83 33.64 -9.19
CA GLY A 314 -17.76 32.70 -9.53
C GLY A 314 -16.79 32.54 -8.38
N ASP A 315 -16.54 31.29 -7.99
CA ASP A 315 -15.28 30.92 -7.38
C ASP A 315 -14.96 29.44 -7.65
N LEU A 316 -13.68 29.23 -7.94
CA LEU A 316 -12.92 27.99 -8.12
C LEU A 316 -13.60 26.71 -7.63
N ALA A 317 -14.29 26.00 -8.54
CA ALA A 317 -14.68 24.61 -8.33
C ALA A 317 -13.42 23.71 -8.47
N VAL A 318 -12.67 23.58 -7.37
CA VAL A 318 -11.72 22.48 -7.21
C VAL A 318 -12.56 21.22 -7.03
N ASN A 319 -12.75 20.47 -8.13
CA ASN A 319 -13.29 19.11 -8.07
C ASN A 319 -12.30 18.22 -7.30
N HIS A 320 -12.40 18.22 -5.97
CA HIS A 320 -11.94 17.11 -5.14
C HIS A 320 -12.91 15.94 -5.38
N GLU A 321 -12.71 15.20 -6.46
CA GLU A 321 -13.18 13.81 -6.52
C GLU A 321 -12.53 13.09 -5.33
N LEU A 322 -13.36 12.69 -4.36
CA LEU A 322 -12.89 12.06 -3.14
C LEU A 322 -12.15 10.74 -3.48
N PRO A 323 -10.91 10.55 -2.99
CA PRO A 323 -9.98 9.52 -3.48
C PRO A 323 -10.33 8.06 -3.16
N TRP A 324 -11.50 7.78 -2.58
CA TRP A 324 -12.00 6.44 -2.23
C TRP A 324 -13.14 5.96 -3.13
N ARG A 325 -13.54 6.74 -4.13
CA ARG A 325 -14.40 6.25 -5.21
C ARG A 325 -13.54 5.73 -6.35
N ASN A 326 -13.08 4.49 -6.23
CA ASN A 326 -12.76 3.57 -7.34
C ASN A 326 -12.75 2.15 -6.80
#